data_AF-A0A8X6V8J0-F1
#
_entry.id   AF-A0A8X6V8J0-F1
#
_cell.length_a   1.000
_cell.length_b   1.000
_cell.length_c   1.000
_cell.angle_alpha   90.00
_cell.angle_beta   90.00
_cell.angle_gamma   90.00
#
_symmetry.space_group_name_H-M   'P 1'
#
loop_
_entity.id
_entity.type
_entity.pdbx_description
1 polymer ?
#
loop_
_entity_poly.entity_id
_entity_poly.type
_entity_poly.pdbx_seq_one_letter_code
_entity_poly.pdbx_strand_id
1 'polypeptide(L)'
;MEEIHHLARERIGLASEKMKTRYDTRATGHDFHDGDKVWLWNPKRRKELSPKLQTNWEGPYTVLKRLNDVVVRIQKSLHSKKNQR
;
A
#
# COMPACT_ATOMS: atom_id res chain seq x y z
N MET A 1 -28.95 -16.67 -30.43
CA MET A 1 -27.65 -15.99 -30.24
C MET A 1 -27.64 -15.20 -28.94
N GLU A 2 -28.70 -14.45 -28.65
CA GLU A 2 -28.84 -13.60 -27.45
C GLU A 2 -28.71 -14.37 -26.12
N GLU A 3 -29.29 -15.56 -26.01
CA GLU A 3 -29.18 -16.42 -24.82
C GLU A 3 -27.74 -16.86 -24.51
N ILE A 4 -26.97 -17.20 -25.54
CA ILE A 4 -25.56 -17.59 -25.40
C ILE A 4 -24.73 -16.41 -24.88
N HIS A 5 -25.04 -15.19 -25.36
CA HIS A 5 -24.37 -13.97 -24.92
C HIS A 5 -24.77 -13.59 -23.49
N HIS A 6 -26.01 -13.87 -23.09
CA HIS A 6 -26.45 -13.73 -21.70
C HIS A 6 -25.70 -14.68 -20.77
N LEU A 7 -25.67 -15.97 -21.12
CA LEU A 7 -24.94 -16.98 -20.34
C LEU A 7 -23.45 -16.64 -20.22
N ALA A 8 -22.82 -16.20 -21.30
CA ALA A 8 -21.42 -15.78 -21.27
C ALA A 8 -21.18 -14.60 -20.30
N ARG A 9 -22.04 -13.57 -20.33
CA ARG A 9 -21.94 -12.41 -19.43
C ARG A 9 -22.14 -12.80 -17.97
N GLU A 10 -23.11 -13.65 -17.67
CA GLU A 10 -23.32 -14.16 -16.30
C GLU A 10 -22.09 -14.91 -15.78
N ARG A 11 -21.51 -15.80 -16.60
CA ARG A 11 -20.32 -16.57 -16.20
C ARG A 11 -19.12 -15.67 -15.95
N ILE A 12 -18.92 -14.63 -16.75
CA ILE A 12 -17.87 -13.62 -16.53
C ILE A 12 -18.10 -12.88 -15.20
N GLY A 13 -19.34 -12.45 -14.92
CA GLY A 13 -19.68 -11.79 -13.66
C GLY A 13 -19.38 -12.68 -12.44
N LEU A 14 -19.79 -13.95 -12.49
CA LEU A 14 -19.51 -14.93 -11.43
C LEU A 14 -18.02 -15.18 -11.23
N ALA A 15 -17.24 -15.25 -12.31
CA ALA A 15 -15.80 -15.41 -12.24
C ALA A 15 -15.12 -14.17 -11.65
N SER A 16 -15.58 -12.97 -12.03
CA SER A 16 -15.09 -11.70 -11.50
C SER A 16 -15.33 -11.59 -9.99
N GLU A 17 -16.54 -11.90 -9.52
CA GLU A 17 -16.87 -11.87 -8.09
C GLU A 17 -16.00 -12.86 -7.30
N LYS A 18 -15.85 -14.10 -7.79
CA LYS A 18 -14.95 -15.08 -7.17
C LYS A 18 -13.51 -14.59 -7.07
N MET A 19 -13.02 -13.92 -8.12
CA MET A 19 -11.68 -13.36 -8.14
C MET A 19 -11.52 -12.22 -7.13
N LYS A 20 -12.51 -11.33 -7.02
CA LYS A 20 -12.56 -10.26 -6.02
C LYS A 20 -12.53 -10.82 -4.61
N THR A 21 -13.43 -11.75 -4.27
CA THR A 21 -13.46 -12.38 -2.94
C THR A 21 -12.13 -13.05 -2.59
N ARG A 22 -11.49 -13.73 -3.54
CA ARG A 22 -10.17 -14.34 -3.33
C ARG A 22 -9.06 -13.31 -3.08
N TYR A 23 -9.15 -12.13 -3.67
CA TYR A 23 -8.20 -11.06 -3.42
C TYR A 23 -8.45 -10.41 -2.06
N ASP A 24 -9.70 -10.04 -1.78
CA ASP A 24 -10.10 -9.35 -0.55
C ASP A 24 -9.86 -10.22 0.69
N THR A 25 -10.04 -11.56 0.59
CA THR A 25 -9.69 -12.49 1.69
C THR A 25 -8.21 -12.49 2.07
N ARG A 26 -7.32 -12.04 1.17
CA ARG A 26 -5.87 -11.90 1.43
C ARG A 26 -5.48 -10.50 1.89
N ALA A 27 -6.38 -9.53 1.77
CA ALA A 27 -6.14 -8.17 2.21
C ALA A 27 -6.23 -8.14 3.74
N THR A 28 -5.08 -8.23 4.41
CA THR A 28 -4.98 -7.95 5.83
C THR A 28 -4.93 -6.44 6.03
N GLY A 29 -5.95 -5.90 6.69
CA GLY A 29 -5.94 -4.53 7.20
C GLY A 29 -4.89 -4.41 8.29
N HIS A 30 -3.72 -3.89 7.94
CA HIS A 30 -2.71 -3.53 8.93
C HIS A 30 -3.10 -2.14 9.47
N ASP A 31 -3.77 -2.12 10.62
CA ASP A 31 -4.12 -0.88 11.29
C ASP A 31 -2.88 -0.30 11.99
N PHE A 32 -2.46 0.87 11.53
CA PHE A 32 -1.42 1.66 12.17
C PHE A 32 -2.03 2.58 13.23
N HIS A 33 -1.46 2.54 14.43
CA HIS A 33 -1.85 3.38 15.56
C HIS A 33 -0.82 4.48 15.79
N ASP A 34 -1.26 5.58 16.39
CA ASP A 34 -0.38 6.69 16.75
C ASP A 34 0.69 6.19 17.74
N GLY A 35 1.96 6.46 17.42
CA GLY A 35 3.13 5.95 18.16
C GLY A 35 3.79 4.71 17.57
N ASP A 36 3.17 4.02 16.61
CA ASP A 36 3.76 2.83 15.99
C ASP A 36 5.05 3.15 15.24
N LYS A 37 6.03 2.25 15.33
CA LYS A 37 7.28 2.34 14.56
C LYS A 37 7.14 1.64 13.22
N VAL A 38 7.36 2.39 12.14
CA VAL A 38 7.19 1.90 10.77
C VAL A 38 8.42 2.18 9.90
N TRP A 39 8.65 1.31 8.92
CA TRP A 39 9.63 1.53 7.86
C TRP A 39 8.90 2.05 6.62
N LEU A 40 9.42 3.12 6.03
CA LEU A 40 8.91 3.68 4.79
C LEU A 40 9.55 2.95 3.61
N TRP A 41 8.72 2.38 2.73
CA TRP A 41 9.17 1.94 1.42
C TRP A 41 9.38 3.16 0.52
N ASN A 42 10.63 3.50 0.25
CA ASN A 42 11.06 4.62 -0.57
C ASN A 42 12.09 4.13 -1.60
N PRO A 43 11.66 3.56 -2.74
CA PRO A 43 12.55 3.04 -3.78
C PRO A 43 13.18 4.22 -4.57
N LYS A 44 14.01 4.99 -3.88
CA LYS A 44 14.70 6.15 -4.44
C LYS A 44 16.09 5.74 -4.89
N ARG A 45 16.31 5.81 -6.21
CA ARG A 45 17.60 5.51 -6.80
C ARG A 45 18.62 6.59 -6.47
N ARG A 46 19.72 6.23 -5.81
CA ARG A 46 20.89 7.12 -5.65
C ARG A 46 21.78 6.99 -6.87
N LYS A 47 22.14 8.12 -7.50
CA LYS A 47 23.22 8.14 -8.50
C LYS A 47 24.52 7.67 -7.81
N GLU A 48 25.43 7.04 -8.55
CA GLU A 48 26.72 6.47 -8.09
C GLU A 48 26.67 5.09 -7.42
N LEU A 49 25.51 4.63 -6.92
CA LEU A 49 25.38 3.30 -6.30
C LEU A 49 24.71 2.30 -7.27
N SER A 50 25.18 1.05 -7.27
CA SER A 50 24.52 -0.03 -8.03
C SER A 50 23.08 -0.23 -7.53
N PRO A 51 22.06 -0.32 -8.42
CA PRO A 51 20.65 -0.44 -8.00
C PRO A 51 20.37 -1.64 -7.11
N LYS A 52 21.12 -2.73 -7.29
CA LYS A 52 20.94 -3.98 -6.53
C LYS A 52 21.48 -3.89 -5.10
N LEU A 53 22.34 -2.93 -4.80
CA LEU A 53 22.96 -2.74 -3.49
C LEU A 53 22.34 -1.58 -2.70
N GLN A 54 21.22 -1.01 -3.18
CA GLN A 54 20.52 0.07 -2.50
C GLN A 54 19.38 -0.49 -1.64
N THR A 55 19.22 0.04 -0.44
CA THR A 55 18.07 -0.28 0.43
C THR A 55 16.89 0.61 0.07
N ASN A 56 15.75 0.00 -0.22
CA ASN A 56 14.49 0.72 -0.47
C ASN A 56 13.73 1.07 0.81
N TRP A 57 14.18 0.56 1.96
CA TRP A 57 13.58 0.84 3.25
C TRP A 57 14.26 2.02 3.92
N GLU A 58 13.47 2.98 4.38
CA GLU A 58 13.91 4.15 5.11
C GLU A 58 13.18 4.20 6.46
N GLY A 59 13.89 4.40 7.57
CA GLY A 59 13.26 4.44 8.89
C GLY A 59 14.16 3.90 9.98
N PRO A 60 13.71 3.84 11.24
CA PRO A 60 12.31 3.84 11.67
C PRO A 60 11.68 5.24 11.73
N TYR A 61 10.39 5.31 11.38
CA TYR A 61 9.51 6.45 11.56
C TYR A 61 8.50 6.15 12.66
N THR A 62 7.91 7.19 13.25
CA THR A 62 6.78 7.08 14.20
C THR A 62 5.51 7.57 13.52
N VAL A 63 4.42 6.81 13.65
CA VAL A 63 3.09 7.22 13.19
C VAL A 63 2.58 8.35 14.09
N LEU A 64 2.17 9.47 13.47
CA LEU A 64 1.60 10.61 14.19
C LEU A 64 0.09 10.63 14.19
N LYS A 65 -0.50 10.32 13.02
CA LYS A 65 -1.94 10.33 12.83
C LYS A 65 -2.29 9.54 11.57
N ARG A 66 -3.29 8.67 11.67
CA ARG A 66 -3.99 8.13 10.50
C ARG A 66 -4.92 9.20 9.92
N LEU A 67 -4.72 9.54 8.66
CA LEU A 67 -5.59 10.49 7.95
C LEU A 67 -6.76 9.75 7.30
N ASN A 68 -6.47 8.64 6.61
CA ASN A 68 -7.43 7.75 5.96
C ASN A 68 -6.98 6.28 6.14
N ASP A 69 -7.76 5.33 5.65
CA ASP A 69 -7.41 3.90 5.72
C ASP A 69 -6.09 3.55 5.04
N VAL A 70 -5.72 4.33 4.01
CA VAL A 70 -4.52 4.13 3.19
C VAL A 70 -3.47 5.22 3.41
N VAL A 71 -3.80 6.30 4.14
CA VAL A 71 -2.93 7.47 4.29
C VAL A 71 -2.59 7.71 5.75
N VAL A 72 -1.31 7.58 6.08
CA VAL A 72 -0.79 7.76 7.44
C VAL A 72 0.29 8.84 7.44
N ARG A 73 0.23 9.74 8.41
CA ARG A 73 1.27 10.75 8.63
C ARG A 73 2.33 10.20 9.56
N ILE A 74 3.59 10.22 9.11
CA ILE A 74 4.75 9.65 9.82
C ILE A 74 5.83 10.71 10.09
N GLN A 75 6.61 10.54 11.15
CA GLN A 75 7.70 11.44 11.57
C GLN A 75 9.00 10.68 11.85
N LYS A 76 10.13 11.19 11.35
CA LYS A 76 11.45 10.55 11.49
C LYS A 76 12.10 10.79 12.85
N SER A 77 12.07 12.02 13.33
CA SER A 77 12.51 12.41 14.69
C SER A 77 11.70 13.60 15.18
N LEU A 78 11.52 13.72 16.51
CA LEU A 78 10.77 14.82 17.15
C LEU A 78 11.31 16.21 16.77
N HIS A 79 12.61 16.29 16.42
CA HIS A 79 13.32 17.52 16.06
C HIS A 79 13.55 17.70 14.55
N SER A 80 13.03 16.79 13.71
CA SER A 80 13.16 16.91 12.26
C SER A 80 12.30 18.08 11.76
N LYS A 81 12.93 19.09 11.16
CA LYS A 81 12.22 20.24 10.56
C LYS A 81 11.18 19.73 9.57
N LYS A 82 9.94 20.25 9.68
CA LYS A 82 8.90 20.03 8.68
C LYS A 82 9.38 20.67 7.37
N ASN A 83 9.90 19.87 6.46
CA ASN A 83 10.12 20.32 5.09
C ASN A 83 8.74 20.42 4.43
N GLN A 84 8.16 21.61 4.41
CA GLN A 84 7.05 21.94 3.52
C GLN A 84 7.59 21.82 2.08
N ARG A 85 6.91 21.01 1.27
CA ARG A 85 7.02 21.04 -0.19
C ARG A 85 5.93 21.95 -0.73
#